data_AF-A0A3D2ZBK3-F1
#
_entry.id   AF-A0A3D2ZBK3-F1
#
_cell.length_a   1.000
_cell.length_b   1.000
_cell.length_c   1.000
_cell.angle_alpha   90.00
_cell.angle_beta   90.00
_cell.angle_gamma   90.00
#
_symmetry.space_group_name_H-M   'P 1'
#
loop_
_entity.id
_entity.type
_entity.pdbx_description
1 polymer ?
#
loop_
_entity_poly.entity_id
_entity_poly.type
_entity_poly.pdbx_seq_one_letter_code
_entity_poly.pdbx_strand_id
1 'polypeptide(L)' 'MLAALRELGVPVDGMSMQFPAILTVAGETTPCALMEQQQEGLLASLDADMRGGVFGPVQRTGCIQRGDRITVLAAS' A
#
# COMPACT_ATOMS: atom_id res chain seq x y z
N MET A 1 1.34 -5.39 8.87
CA MET A 1 1.23 -3.98 9.29
C MET A 1 0.01 -3.33 8.69
N LEU A 2 -0.09 -3.12 7.37
CA LEU A 2 -1.29 -2.53 6.74
C LEU A 2 -2.58 -3.33 6.98
N ALA A 3 -2.56 -4.66 6.73
CA ALA A 3 -3.70 -5.52 7.04
C ALA A 3 -4.12 -5.46 8.52
N ALA A 4 -3.14 -5.44 9.43
CA ALA A 4 -3.40 -5.31 10.87
C ALA A 4 -3.97 -3.92 11.26
N LEU A 5 -3.53 -2.84 10.61
CA LEU A 5 -4.11 -1.50 10.80
C LEU A 5 -5.57 -1.46 10.31
N ARG A 6 -5.87 -2.17 9.21
CA ARG A 6 -7.23 -2.30 8.67
C ARG A 6 -8.14 -3.14 9.58
N GLU A 7 -7.64 -4.25 10.12
CA GLU A 7 -8.34 -5.07 11.13
C GLU A 7 -8.64 -4.28 12.41
N LEU A 8 -7.78 -3.31 12.76
CA LEU A 8 -7.97 -2.39 13.89
C LEU A 8 -8.81 -1.14 13.56
N GLY A 9 -9.32 -1.02 12.33
CA GLY A 9 -10.13 0.11 11.88
C GLY A 9 -9.37 1.45 11.78
N VAL A 10 -8.04 1.41 11.70
CA VAL A 10 -7.21 2.62 11.60
C VAL A 10 -7.18 3.09 10.14
N PRO A 11 -7.68 4.29 9.82
CA PRO A 11 -7.63 4.81 8.46
C PRO A 11 -6.17 4.99 8.02
N VAL A 12 -5.79 4.37 6.91
CA VAL A 12 -4.44 4.47 6.36
C VAL A 12 -4.24 5.70 5.48
N ASP A 13 -5.33 6.29 5.01
CA ASP A 13 -5.31 7.51 4.20
C ASP A 13 -4.75 8.68 5.01
N GLY A 14 -3.84 9.44 4.39
CA GLY A 14 -3.13 10.53 5.05
C GLY A 14 -1.95 10.10 5.94
N MET A 15 -1.77 8.81 6.20
CA MET A 15 -0.55 8.33 6.88
C MET A 15 0.69 8.63 6.04
N SER A 16 1.79 8.95 6.71
CA SER A 16 3.09 9.09 6.05
C SER A 16 3.94 7.86 6.29
N MET A 17 4.46 7.27 5.21
CA MET A 17 5.42 6.18 5.26
C MET A 17 6.81 6.73 5.00
N GLN A 18 7.71 6.49 5.95
CA GLN A 18 9.10 6.87 5.85
C GLN A 18 9.99 5.66 5.61
N PHE A 19 10.83 5.80 4.61
CA PHE A 19 11.98 4.98 4.25
C PHE A 19 13.07 6.00 3.80
N PRO A 20 14.12 5.67 3.02
CA PRO A 20 15.00 6.72 2.49
C PRO A 20 14.27 7.83 1.70
N ALA A 21 13.01 7.58 1.31
CA ALA A 21 12.04 8.56 0.82
C ALA A 21 10.81 8.67 1.76
N ILE A 22 9.96 9.66 1.54
CA ILE A 22 8.68 9.83 2.27
C ILE A 22 7.54 9.81 1.27
N LEU A 23 6.51 9.02 1.54
CA LEU A 23 5.27 8.95 0.79
C LEU A 23 4.09 9.22 1.73
N THR A 24 3.11 9.99 1.25
CA THR A 24 1.80 10.10 1.93
C THR A 24 0.84 9.13 1.27
N VAL A 25 0.17 8.30 2.05
CA VAL A 25 -0.82 7.35 1.53
C VAL A 25 -2.06 8.12 1.06
N ALA A 26 -2.44 7.90 -0.18
CA ALA A 26 -3.65 8.43 -0.80
C ALA A 26 -4.77 7.38 -0.93
N GLY A 27 -4.44 6.09 -0.80
CA GLY A 27 -5.40 5.00 -0.86
C GLY A 27 -4.77 3.62 -0.89
N GLU A 28 -5.63 2.61 -0.90
CA GLU A 28 -5.28 1.20 -1.10
C GLU A 28 -5.44 0.80 -2.58
N THR A 29 -4.54 -0.05 -3.06
CA THR A 29 -4.69 -0.69 -4.37
C THR A 29 -5.90 -1.61 -4.37
N THR A 30 -6.63 -1.66 -5.49
CA THR A 30 -7.76 -2.56 -5.72
C THR A 30 -7.48 -3.46 -6.92
N PRO A 31 -7.99 -4.71 -6.96
CA PRO A 31 -7.84 -5.55 -8.13
C PRO A 31 -8.54 -4.91 -9.34
N CYS A 32 -8.00 -5.11 -10.55
CA CYS A 32 -8.55 -4.51 -11.76
C CYS A 32 -8.52 -5.47 -12.94
N ALA A 33 -9.23 -5.12 -14.02
CA ALA A 33 -9.35 -5.96 -15.22
C ALA A 33 -8.00 -6.29 -15.88
N LEU A 34 -6.94 -5.48 -15.65
CA LEU A 34 -5.60 -5.81 -16.12
C LEU A 34 -5.05 -7.08 -15.48
N MET A 35 -5.44 -7.41 -14.25
CA MET A 35 -5.00 -8.63 -13.57
C MET A 35 -5.56 -9.88 -14.25
N GLU A 36 -6.81 -9.84 -14.69
CA GLU A 36 -7.44 -10.92 -15.46
C GLU A 36 -6.71 -11.17 -16.80
N GLN A 37 -6.23 -10.09 -17.43
CA GLN A 37 -5.46 -10.18 -18.67
C GLN A 37 -4.06 -10.78 -18.47
N GLN A 38 -3.47 -10.64 -17.27
CA GLN A 38 -2.18 -11.26 -16.95
C GLN A 38 -2.33 -12.77 -16.73
N GLN A 39 -3.42 -13.20 -16.11
CA GLN A 39 -3.73 -14.59 -15.85
C GLN A 39 -5.24 -14.75 -15.63
N GLU A 40 -5.86 -15.65 -16.39
CA GLU A 40 -7.27 -15.99 -16.24
C GLU A 40 -7.58 -16.46 -14.80
N GLY A 41 -8.64 -15.91 -14.21
CA GLY A 41 -9.08 -16.17 -12.85
C GLY A 41 -8.36 -15.37 -11.76
N LEU A 42 -7.31 -14.60 -12.09
CA LEU A 42 -6.55 -13.85 -11.09
C LEU A 42 -7.40 -12.78 -10.40
N LEU A 43 -8.23 -12.05 -11.15
CA LEU A 43 -9.10 -11.02 -10.57
C LEU A 43 -10.06 -11.63 -9.55
N ALA A 44 -10.74 -12.72 -9.93
CA ALA A 44 -11.68 -13.42 -9.06
C ALA A 44 -10.99 -14.02 -7.82
N SER A 45 -9.78 -14.54 -7.97
CA SER A 45 -9.02 -15.14 -6.85
C SER A 45 -8.66 -14.13 -5.76
N LEU A 46 -8.55 -12.84 -6.11
CA LEU A 46 -8.14 -11.78 -5.19
C LEU A 46 -9.29 -11.20 -4.38
N ASP A 47 -10.54 -11.44 -4.76
CA ASP A 47 -11.72 -10.81 -4.13
C ASP A 47 -11.90 -11.25 -2.67
N ALA A 48 -11.56 -12.50 -2.35
CA ALA A 48 -11.81 -13.10 -1.03
C ALA A 48 -10.78 -12.72 0.06
N ASP A 49 -9.51 -12.51 -0.30
CA ASP A 49 -8.42 -12.22 0.66
C ASP A 49 -7.37 -11.29 0.03
N MET A 50 -7.84 -10.11 -0.38
CA MET A 50 -7.04 -9.12 -1.07
C MET A 50 -6.00 -8.49 -0.15
N ARG A 51 -4.72 -8.83 -0.35
CA ARG A 51 -3.56 -8.24 0.37
C ARG A 51 -2.80 -7.22 -0.47
N GLY A 52 -3.52 -6.22 -0.94
CA GLY A 52 -2.98 -5.13 -1.75
C GLY A 52 -1.93 -4.28 -1.04
N GLY A 53 -1.26 -3.44 -1.83
CA GLY A 53 -0.42 -2.36 -1.33
C GLY A 53 -1.19 -1.06 -1.17
N VAL A 54 -0.48 -0.01 -0.75
CA VAL A 54 -0.95 1.38 -0.74
C VAL A 54 -0.28 2.16 -1.86
N PHE A 55 -0.88 3.28 -2.26
CA PHE A 55 -0.30 4.23 -3.21
C PHE A 55 -0.46 5.67 -2.72
N GLY A 56 0.34 6.58 -3.28
CA GLY A 56 0.22 8.01 -3.01
C GLY A 56 1.44 8.83 -3.45
N PRO A 57 1.41 10.15 -3.27
CA PRO A 57 2.48 11.03 -3.71
C PRO A 57 3.75 10.87 -2.87
N VAL A 58 4.89 10.94 -3.54
CA VAL A 58 6.21 11.06 -2.90
C VAL A 58 6.40 12.50 -2.42
N GLN A 59 6.51 12.69 -1.10
CA GLN A 59 6.77 13.98 -0.47
C GLN A 59 8.26 14.33 -0.45
N ARG A 60 9.11 13.32 -0.30
CA ARG A 60 10.57 13.48 -0.35
C ARG A 60 11.20 12.31 -1.08
N THR A 61 12.06 12.59 -2.05
CA THR A 61 12.79 11.55 -2.78
C THR A 61 13.98 11.02 -1.97
N GLY A 62 14.43 9.84 -2.35
CA GLY A 62 15.58 9.15 -1.80
C GLY A 62 15.84 7.86 -2.56
N CYS A 63 17.04 7.30 -2.42
CA CYS A 63 17.39 6.03 -3.05
C CYS A 63 16.90 4.87 -2.18
N ILE A 64 16.05 4.00 -2.74
CA ILE A 64 15.53 2.83 -2.04
C ILE A 64 16.30 1.58 -2.42
N GLN A 65 16.46 0.69 -1.44
CA GLN A 65 17.24 -0.53 -1.55
C GLN A 65 16.49 -1.68 -0.87
N ARG A 66 16.76 -2.92 -1.29
CA ARG A 66 16.20 -4.09 -0.61
C ARG A 66 16.71 -4.13 0.84
N GLY A 67 15.79 -4.31 1.78
CA GLY A 67 16.10 -4.35 3.21
C GLY A 67 15.88 -3.02 3.94
N ASP A 68 15.59 -1.92 3.23
CA ASP A 68 15.22 -0.67 3.88
C ASP A 68 13.98 -0.85 4.75
N ARG A 69 14.04 -0.30 5.96
CA ARG A 69 12.92 -0.35 6.90
C ARG A 69 11.91 0.74 6.56
N ILE A 70 10.64 0.35 6.58
CA ILE A 70 9.51 1.27 6.46
C ILE A 70 8.98 1.56 7.86
N THR A 71 8.85 2.84 8.19
CA THR A 71 8.22 3.33 9.42
C THR A 71 6.94 4.07 9.06
N VAL A 72 5.86 3.79 9.77
CA VAL A 72 4.61 4.57 9.66
C VAL A 72 4.69 5.73 10.64
N LEU A 73 4.55 6.94 10.13
CA LEU A 73 4.45 8.15 10.92
C LEU A 73 2.96 8.43 11.18
N ALA A 74 2.62 8.78 12.42
CA ALA A 74 1.26 9.17 12.75
C ALA A 74 0.85 10.41 11.94
N ALA A 75 -0.39 10.44 11.48
CA ALA A 75 -0.99 11.67 10.95
C ALA A 75 -1.02 12.72 12.08
N SER A 76 -0.57 13.93 11.77
CA SER A 76 -0.64 15.08 12.68
C SER A 76 -2.06 15.60 12.78
#